data_AF-A0A7W3T8V8-F1
#
_entry.id   AF-A0A7W3T8V8-F1
#
_cell.length_a   1.000
_cell.length_b   1.000
_cell.length_c   1.000
_cell.angle_alpha   90.00
_cell.angle_beta   90.00
_cell.angle_gamma   90.00
#
_symmetry.space_group_name_H-M   'P 1'
#
loop_
_entity.id
_entity.type
_entity.pdbx_description
1 polymer ?
#
loop_
_entity_poly.entity_id
_entity_poly.type
_entity_poly.pdbx_seq_one_letter_code
_entity_poly.pdbx_strand_id
1 'polypeptide(L)' 'AASPRPIEPAPTPDPTPVDEPAPTPVPAPAPGVPPALLAHARKIADAHRATTGDRIDADTLRSRLGVPASLASSIAAELS' A
#
# COMPACT_ATOMS: atom_id res chain seq x y z
N ALA A 1 -50.36 -37.70 31.34
CA ALA A 1 -50.58 -36.39 30.71
C ALA A 1 -49.32 -35.56 30.94
N ALA A 2 -48.63 -35.15 29.86
CA ALA A 2 -47.33 -34.49 29.93
C ALA A 2 -47.48 -32.96 30.04
N SER A 3 -46.66 -32.35 30.91
CA SER A 3 -46.53 -30.92 31.17
C SER A 3 -45.87 -30.15 29.99
N PRO A 4 -46.06 -28.82 29.90
CA PRO A 4 -45.65 -28.00 28.76
C PRO A 4 -44.17 -27.56 28.87
N ARG A 5 -43.52 -27.24 27.74
CA ARG A 5 -42.27 -26.47 27.73
C ARG A 5 -42.33 -25.34 26.69
N PRO A 6 -42.06 -24.07 27.07
CA PRO A 6 -41.97 -22.95 26.15
C PRO A 6 -40.72 -23.08 25.28
N ILE A 7 -40.87 -22.81 23.99
CA ILE A 7 -39.77 -22.65 23.04
C ILE A 7 -39.12 -21.29 23.24
N GLU A 8 -37.83 -21.31 23.58
CA GLU A 8 -36.95 -20.17 23.82
C GLU A 8 -36.67 -19.40 22.51
N PRO A 9 -36.63 -18.05 22.51
CA PRO A 9 -36.35 -17.27 21.30
C PRO A 9 -34.88 -17.40 20.87
N ALA A 10 -34.69 -17.54 19.55
CA ALA A 10 -33.39 -17.70 18.89
C ALA A 10 -32.44 -16.51 19.12
N PRO A 11 -31.11 -16.73 19.12
CA PRO A 11 -30.14 -15.67 19.35
C PRO A 11 -30.08 -14.69 18.16
N THR A 12 -30.13 -13.41 18.49
CA THR A 12 -29.87 -12.27 17.58
C THR A 12 -28.44 -12.35 17.03
N PRO A 13 -28.19 -12.10 15.72
CA PRO A 13 -26.84 -12.03 15.20
C PRO A 13 -26.13 -10.77 15.75
N ASP A 14 -25.00 -11.01 16.40
CA ASP A 14 -24.07 -9.99 16.87
C ASP A 14 -23.51 -9.20 15.66
N PRO A 15 -23.44 -7.85 15.72
CA PRO A 15 -22.86 -7.06 14.64
C PRO A 15 -21.35 -7.36 14.57
N THR A 16 -20.96 -8.00 13.47
CA THR A 16 -19.55 -8.24 13.14
C THR A 16 -18.81 -6.90 13.18
N PRO A 17 -17.73 -6.75 13.97
CA PRO A 17 -16.92 -5.54 13.93
C PRO A 17 -16.35 -5.40 12.51
N VAL A 18 -16.69 -4.29 11.88
CA VAL A 18 -16.10 -3.88 10.61
C VAL A 18 -14.64 -3.61 10.90
N ASP A 19 -13.76 -4.48 10.39
CA ASP A 19 -12.31 -4.33 10.45
C ASP A 19 -11.95 -3.05 9.70
N GLU A 20 -11.77 -1.95 10.43
CA GLU A 20 -11.21 -0.72 9.90
C GLU A 20 -9.81 -1.07 9.37
N PRO A 21 -9.50 -0.82 8.08
CA PRO A 21 -8.20 -1.19 7.54
C PRO A 21 -7.12 -0.47 8.35
N ALA A 22 -6.32 -1.24 9.08
CA ALA A 22 -5.19 -0.73 9.84
C ALA A 22 -4.32 0.15 8.93
N PRO A 23 -3.85 1.32 9.41
CA PRO A 23 -2.97 2.17 8.62
C PRO A 23 -1.75 1.34 8.23
N THR A 24 -1.55 1.19 6.92
CA THR A 24 -0.39 0.48 6.37
C THR A 24 0.86 1.19 6.89
N PRO A 25 1.82 0.48 7.49
CA PRO A 25 3.05 1.10 7.95
C PRO A 25 3.73 1.73 6.73
N VAL A 26 3.83 3.05 6.73
CA VAL A 26 4.62 3.77 5.73
C VAL A 26 6.07 3.30 5.94
N PRO A 27 6.71 2.67 4.94
CA PRO A 27 8.09 2.24 5.10
C PRO A 27 8.93 3.46 5.51
N ALA A 28 9.69 3.30 6.58
CA ALA A 28 10.60 4.34 7.04
C ALA A 28 11.60 4.60 5.90
N PRO A 29 11.84 5.87 5.51
CA PRO A 29 12.71 6.17 4.39
C PRO A 29 14.05 5.47 4.61
N ALA A 30 14.42 4.60 3.67
CA ALA A 30 15.65 3.84 3.75
C ALA A 30 16.82 4.82 4.05
N PRO A 31 17.64 4.56 5.09
CA PRO A 31 18.71 5.48 5.50
C PRO A 31 19.74 5.58 4.37
N GLY A 32 19.59 6.61 3.54
CA GLY A 32 20.43 6.82 2.35
C GLY A 32 19.72 7.50 1.17
N VAL A 33 18.39 7.52 1.12
CA VAL A 33 17.65 8.20 0.05
C VAL A 33 17.20 9.59 0.50
N PRO A 34 17.69 10.68 -0.12
CA PRO A 34 17.22 12.02 0.17
C PRO A 34 15.72 12.18 -0.14
N PRO A 35 14.92 12.80 0.73
CA PRO A 35 13.48 12.98 0.51
C PRO A 35 13.17 13.82 -0.74
N ALA A 36 14.07 14.74 -1.11
CA ALA A 36 13.96 15.52 -2.34
C ALA A 36 14.04 14.64 -3.60
N LEU A 37 14.90 13.61 -3.61
CA LEU A 37 14.97 12.65 -4.71
C LEU A 37 13.74 11.75 -4.74
N LEU A 38 13.23 11.33 -3.58
CA LEU A 38 12.00 10.54 -3.50
C LEU A 38 10.80 11.31 -4.07
N ALA A 39 10.66 12.60 -3.74
CA ALA A 39 9.61 13.45 -4.31
C ALA A 39 9.72 13.58 -5.83
N HIS A 40 10.94 13.76 -6.36
CA HIS A 40 11.17 13.83 -7.80
C HIS A 40 10.87 12.50 -8.49
N ALA A 41 11.31 11.39 -7.90
CA ALA A 41 11.03 10.04 -8.39
C ALA A 41 9.54 9.73 -8.41
N ARG A 42 8.80 10.12 -7.38
CA ARG A 42 7.34 9.95 -7.31
C ARG A 42 6.64 10.73 -8.42
N LYS A 43 7.09 11.95 -8.73
CA LYS A 43 6.57 12.72 -9.88
C LYS A 43 6.81 12.01 -11.21
N ILE A 44 8.00 11.43 -11.40
CA ILE A 44 8.31 10.68 -12.62
C ILE A 44 7.46 9.41 -12.71
N ALA A 45 7.30 8.69 -11.59
CA ALA A 45 6.49 7.48 -11.51
C ALA A 45 5.02 7.76 -11.85
N ASP A 46 4.46 8.83 -11.30
CA ASP A 46 3.10 9.27 -11.58
C ASP A 46 2.92 9.65 -13.05
N ALA A 47 3.84 10.44 -13.61
CA ALA A 47 3.83 10.81 -15.02
C ALA A 47 3.97 9.59 -15.97
N HIS A 48 4.78 8.59 -15.58
CA HIS A 48 4.91 7.34 -16.33
C HIS A 48 3.61 6.55 -16.29
N ARG A 49 3.01 6.39 -15.11
CA ARG A 49 1.74 5.69 -14.95
C ARG A 49 0.60 6.38 -15.71
N ALA A 50 0.59 7.71 -15.75
CA ALA A 50 -0.37 8.48 -16.53
C ALA A 50 -0.19 8.30 -18.05
N THR A 51 1.04 8.07 -18.52
CA THR A 51 1.37 7.93 -19.95
C THR A 51 1.22 6.49 -20.44
N THR A 52 1.76 5.53 -19.69
CA THR A 52 1.91 4.13 -20.08
C THR A 52 0.84 3.24 -19.43
N GLY A 53 0.24 3.68 -18.32
CA GLY A 53 -0.67 2.88 -17.49
C GLY A 53 0.04 1.94 -16.51
N ASP A 54 1.34 1.68 -16.70
CA ASP A 54 2.14 0.78 -15.87
C ASP A 54 3.02 1.51 -14.85
N ARG A 55 3.51 0.78 -13.83
CA ARG A 55 4.49 1.30 -12.88
C ARG A 55 5.80 1.60 -13.62
N ILE A 56 6.63 2.45 -13.03
CA ILE A 56 7.94 2.76 -13.59
C ILE A 56 8.97 1.71 -13.15
N ASP A 57 9.73 1.20 -14.11
CA ASP A 57 10.87 0.32 -13.84
C ASP A 57 12.07 1.07 -13.26
N ALA A 58 12.89 0.37 -12.46
CA ALA A 58 14.09 0.94 -11.87
C ALA A 58 15.08 1.46 -12.93
N ASP A 59 15.15 0.82 -14.11
CA ASP A 59 16.04 1.25 -15.19
C ASP A 59 15.58 2.57 -15.85
N THR A 60 14.27 2.71 -16.05
CA THR A 60 13.64 3.96 -16.52
C THR A 60 13.80 5.07 -15.50
N LEU A 61 13.61 4.75 -14.21
CA LEU A 61 13.79 5.70 -13.12
C LEU A 61 15.24 6.19 -13.05
N ARG A 62 16.20 5.27 -13.11
CA ARG A 62 17.65 5.55 -13.23
C ARG A 62 17.95 6.51 -14.36
N SER A 63 17.45 6.22 -15.56
CA SER A 63 17.75 6.99 -16.76
C SER A 63 17.17 8.39 -16.70
N ARG A 64 16.03 8.58 -16.03
CA ARG A 64 15.40 9.90 -15.85
C ARG A 64 15.99 10.72 -14.71
N LEU A 65 16.40 10.12 -13.61
CA LEU A 65 17.00 10.81 -12.47
C LEU A 65 18.52 11.03 -12.61
N GLY A 66 19.21 10.26 -13.45
CA GLY A 66 20.68 10.31 -13.56
C GLY A 66 21.40 9.74 -12.34
N VAL A 67 20.78 8.79 -11.64
CA VAL A 67 21.28 8.19 -10.38
C VAL A 67 21.85 6.79 -10.61
N PRO A 68 22.72 6.27 -9.71
CA PRO A 68 23.22 4.91 -9.81
C PRO A 68 22.11 3.86 -9.66
N ALA A 69 22.29 2.70 -10.31
CA ALA A 69 21.30 1.62 -10.36
C ALA A 69 20.86 1.14 -8.97
N SER A 70 21.80 1.03 -8.01
CA SER A 70 21.47 0.65 -6.63
C SER A 70 20.48 1.62 -5.97
N LEU A 71 20.65 2.93 -6.20
CA LEU A 71 19.78 3.96 -5.63
C LEU A 71 18.42 4.01 -6.32
N ALA A 72 18.38 3.84 -7.65
CA ALA A 72 17.13 3.70 -8.39
C ALA A 72 16.32 2.47 -7.94
N SER A 73 16.99 1.34 -7.69
CA SER A 73 16.32 0.13 -7.19
C SER A 73 15.76 0.31 -5.78
N SER A 74 16.48 1.01 -4.89
CA SER A 74 15.95 1.36 -3.55
C SER A 74 14.72 2.26 -3.64
N ILE A 75 14.74 3.26 -4.52
CA ILE A 75 13.58 4.13 -4.72
C ILE A 75 12.41 3.36 -5.34
N ALA A 76 12.67 2.50 -6.32
CA ALA A 76 11.62 1.68 -6.92
C ALA A 76 10.97 0.74 -5.88
N ALA A 77 11.75 0.18 -4.97
CA ALA A 77 11.23 -0.61 -3.84
C ALA A 77 10.36 0.23 -2.88
N GLU A 78 10.73 1.49 -2.61
CA GLU A 78 9.93 2.42 -1.80
C GLU A 78 8.63 2.89 -2.48
N LEU A 79 8.57 2.86 -3.81
CA LEU A 79 7.42 3.29 -4.62
C LEU A 79 6.48 2.14 -5.03
N SER A 80 6.87 0.89 -4.79
CA SER A 80 6.13 -0.32 -5.16
C SER A 80 4.82 -0.47 -4.37
#